data_AF-A0A448UY54-F1
#
_entry.id   AF-A0A448UY54-F1
#
_cell.length_a   1.000
_cell.length_b   1.000
_cell.length_c   1.000
_cell.angle_alpha   90.00
_cell.angle_beta   90.00
_cell.angle_gamma   90.00
#
_symmetry.space_group_name_H-M   'P 1'
#
loop_
_entity.id
_entity.type
_entity.pdbx_description
1 polymer ?
#
loop_
_entity_poly.entity_id
_entity_poly.type
_entity_poly.pdbx_seq_one_letter_code
_entity_poly.pdbx_strand_id
1 'polypeptide(L)'
;MKSSNLAWVINPKVVISLKTPQPKVDGDTYTWDAKGTIKYDGIGSSVDAAQQTGKDQTSDITIKGTYKDGQWRMTDPETTSTSGSSSSSGSLFGF
;
A
#
# COMPACT_ATOMS: atom_id res chain seq x y z
N MET A 1 26.59 -9.11 16.85
CA MET A 1 25.47 -8.14 16.73
C MET A 1 24.84 -8.35 15.37
N LYS A 2 23.56 -8.75 15.28
CA LYS A 2 22.85 -8.88 14.00
C LYS A 2 22.54 -7.46 13.52
N SER A 3 23.22 -6.94 12.50
CA SER A 3 22.82 -5.66 11.92
C SER A 3 21.48 -5.87 11.23
N SER A 4 20.41 -5.33 11.82
CA SER A 4 19.16 -5.15 11.10
C SER A 4 19.44 -4.11 10.03
N ASN A 5 19.60 -4.55 8.78
CA ASN A 5 19.68 -3.65 7.62
C ASN A 5 18.30 -3.01 7.43
N LEU A 6 17.97 -2.00 8.24
CA LEU A 6 16.77 -1.19 8.03
C LEU A 6 17.01 -0.36 6.77
N ALA A 7 16.25 -0.67 5.72
CA ALA A 7 16.18 0.16 4.54
C ALA A 7 15.05 1.19 4.72
N TRP A 8 15.34 2.46 4.43
CA TRP A 8 14.43 3.59 4.60
C TRP A 8 14.04 4.09 3.22
N VAL A 9 12.74 4.34 2.99
CA VAL A 9 12.24 4.92 1.74
C VAL A 9 12.21 6.45 1.89
N ILE A 10 12.86 7.15 0.96
CA ILE A 10 12.95 8.62 0.97
C ILE A 10 11.75 9.19 0.21
N ASN A 11 11.00 10.09 0.87
CA ASN A 11 9.84 10.77 0.31
C ASN A 11 8.80 9.83 -0.34
N PRO A 12 8.26 8.84 0.40
CA PRO A 12 7.27 7.93 -0.16
C PRO A 12 5.98 8.69 -0.51
N LYS A 13 5.50 8.50 -1.74
CA LYS A 13 4.20 8.98 -2.21
C LYS A 13 3.41 7.83 -2.82
N VAL A 14 2.24 7.58 -2.28
CA VAL A 14 1.31 6.57 -2.80
C VAL A 14 0.18 7.27 -3.55
N VAL A 15 -0.11 6.79 -4.75
CA VAL A 15 -1.24 7.22 -5.57
C VAL A 15 -2.08 6.00 -5.89
N ILE A 16 -3.39 6.07 -5.64
CA ILE A 16 -4.34 5.01 -5.97
C ILE A 16 -5.39 5.59 -6.90
N SER A 17 -5.59 4.95 -8.05
CA SER A 17 -6.60 5.33 -9.03
C SER A 17 -7.56 4.18 -9.29
N LEU A 18 -8.86 4.42 -9.09
CA LEU A 18 -9.89 3.44 -9.42
C LEU A 18 -10.00 3.29 -10.95
N LYS A 19 -10.09 2.06 -11.45
CA LYS A 19 -10.31 1.79 -12.88
C LYS A 19 -11.76 2.08 -13.29
N THR A 20 -12.69 1.92 -12.36
CA THR A 20 -14.11 2.21 -12.55
C THR A 20 -14.64 3.07 -11.41
N PRO A 21 -15.55 4.01 -11.68
CA PRO A 21 -16.17 4.82 -10.63
C PRO A 21 -17.11 3.99 -9.75
N GLN A 22 -17.78 2.97 -10.33
CA GLN A 22 -18.69 2.10 -9.61
C GLN A 22 -17.99 0.78 -9.20
N PRO A 23 -18.18 0.30 -7.96
CA PRO A 23 -17.72 -1.01 -7.52
C PRO A 23 -18.57 -2.14 -8.09
N LYS A 24 -18.01 -3.35 -8.06
CA LYS A 24 -18.79 -4.59 -8.09
C LYS A 24 -19.33 -4.84 -6.68
N VAL A 25 -20.62 -5.10 -6.56
CA VAL A 25 -21.30 -5.31 -5.26
C VAL A 25 -21.69 -6.77 -5.11
N ASP A 26 -21.28 -7.38 -4.01
CA ASP A 26 -21.66 -8.74 -3.61
C ASP A 26 -22.04 -8.74 -2.12
N GLY A 27 -23.36 -8.81 -1.85
CA GLY A 27 -23.91 -8.58 -0.52
C GLY A 27 -23.49 -7.21 0.04
N ASP A 28 -22.82 -7.23 1.19
CA ASP A 28 -22.31 -6.03 1.86
C ASP A 28 -20.89 -5.61 1.40
N THR A 29 -20.30 -6.36 0.46
CA THR A 29 -18.93 -6.13 -0.02
C THR A 29 -18.91 -5.36 -1.34
N TYR A 30 -18.11 -4.32 -1.37
CA TYR A 30 -17.84 -3.47 -2.52
C TYR A 30 -16.41 -3.69 -2.98
N THR A 31 -16.23 -4.03 -4.26
CA THR A 31 -14.92 -4.32 -4.84
C THR A 31 -14.62 -3.37 -5.99
N TRP A 32 -13.47 -2.70 -5.93
CA TRP A 32 -12.93 -1.89 -7.03
C TRP A 32 -11.63 -2.47 -7.56
N ASP A 33 -11.57 -2.62 -8.88
CA ASP A 33 -10.30 -2.81 -9.56
C ASP A 33 -9.60 -1.44 -9.64
N ALA A 34 -8.34 -1.37 -9.19
CA ALA A 34 -7.59 -0.12 -9.10
C ALA A 34 -6.15 -0.29 -9.59
N LYS A 35 -5.46 0.82 -9.74
CA LYS A 35 -4.02 0.88 -10.02
C LYS A 35 -3.35 1.68 -8.90
N GLY A 36 -2.41 1.04 -8.22
CA GLY A 36 -1.57 1.66 -7.20
C GLY A 36 -0.21 2.02 -7.78
N THR A 37 0.28 3.21 -7.49
CA THR A 37 1.64 3.64 -7.79
C THR A 37 2.32 4.12 -6.51
N ILE A 38 3.48 3.55 -6.20
CA ILE A 38 4.37 4.01 -5.14
C ILE A 38 5.53 4.73 -5.82
N LYS A 39 5.72 5.99 -5.47
CA LYS A 39 6.85 6.82 -5.87
C LYS A 39 7.73 7.06 -4.66
N TYR A 40 9.03 7.08 -4.87
CA TYR A 40 10.01 7.40 -3.84
C TYR A 40 11.26 7.93 -4.53
N ASP A 41 11.98 8.81 -3.84
CA ASP A 41 13.18 9.45 -4.41
C ASP A 41 14.43 8.57 -4.22
N GLY A 42 14.38 7.63 -3.26
CA GLY A 42 15.46 6.68 -3.05
C GLY A 42 15.22 5.69 -1.93
N ILE A 43 16.14 4.74 -1.84
CA ILE A 43 16.23 3.78 -0.73
C ILE A 43 17.59 4.00 -0.06
N GLY A 44 17.57 4.24 1.26
CA GLY A 44 18.78 4.35 2.07
C GLY A 44 18.97 3.12 2.94
N SER A 45 20.21 2.72 3.19
CA SER A 45 20.56 1.63 4.13
C SER A 45 21.06 2.14 5.49
N SER A 46 21.25 3.46 5.60
CA SER A 46 21.52 4.20 6.85
C SER A 46 20.95 5.62 6.73
N VAL A 47 20.79 6.32 7.86
CA VAL A 47 20.32 7.73 7.93
C VAL A 47 21.11 8.66 6.99
N ASP A 48 22.38 8.35 6.72
CA ASP A 48 23.30 9.21 5.99
C ASP A 48 23.57 8.80 4.54
N ALA A 49 23.01 7.68 4.06
CA ALA A 49 23.33 7.15 2.73
C ALA A 49 22.09 6.79 1.92
N ALA A 50 21.64 7.71 1.05
CA ALA A 50 20.76 7.38 -0.07
C ALA A 50 21.58 6.56 -1.09
N GLN A 51 21.42 5.25 -1.11
CA GLN A 51 22.26 4.35 -1.92
C GLN A 51 21.66 4.05 -3.30
N GLN A 52 20.39 4.38 -3.55
CA GLN A 52 19.75 4.05 -4.82
C GLN A 52 18.66 5.06 -5.18
N THR A 53 18.69 5.56 -6.42
CA THR A 53 17.60 6.38 -6.98
C THR A 53 16.31 5.58 -6.98
N GLY A 54 15.25 6.19 -6.45
CA GLY A 54 13.95 5.55 -6.39
C GLY A 54 13.30 5.44 -7.76
N LYS A 55 12.53 4.37 -7.94
CA LYS A 55 11.78 4.11 -9.18
C LYS A 55 10.31 3.98 -8.84
N ASP A 56 9.47 4.64 -9.62
CA ASP A 56 8.03 4.48 -9.55
C ASP A 56 7.67 3.00 -9.76
N GLN A 57 7.01 2.40 -8.78
CA GLN A 57 6.45 1.06 -8.87
C GLN A 57 4.95 1.17 -9.04
N THR A 58 4.44 0.59 -10.11
CA THR A 58 3.00 0.59 -10.41
C THR A 58 2.50 -0.83 -10.51
N SER A 59 1.35 -1.10 -9.90
CA SER A 59 0.73 -2.41 -9.91
C SER A 59 -0.79 -2.30 -9.93
N ASP A 60 -1.44 -3.28 -10.52
CA ASP A 60 -2.88 -3.44 -10.39
C ASP A 60 -3.20 -4.00 -9.01
N ILE A 61 -4.17 -3.38 -8.32
CA ILE A 61 -4.59 -3.76 -6.97
C ILE A 61 -6.10 -3.90 -6.93
N THR A 62 -6.59 -4.67 -5.97
CA THR A 62 -8.02 -4.80 -5.69
C THR A 62 -8.32 -4.15 -4.35
N ILE A 63 -9.27 -3.22 -4.32
CA ILE A 63 -9.75 -2.60 -3.09
C ILE A 63 -11.08 -3.24 -2.73
N LYS A 64 -11.18 -3.76 -1.52
CA LYS A 64 -12.44 -4.27 -0.97
C LYS A 64 -12.85 -3.41 0.21
N GLY A 65 -14.13 -3.10 0.29
CA GLY A 65 -14.67 -2.35 1.41
C GLY A 65 -16.09 -2.79 1.74
N THR A 66 -16.49 -2.53 2.97
CA THR A 66 -17.88 -2.66 3.43
C THR A 66 -18.38 -1.30 3.88
N TYR A 67 -19.67 -1.03 3.75
CA TYR A 67 -20.29 0.21 4.21
C TYR A 67 -21.33 -0.09 5.27
N LYS A 68 -21.10 0.40 6.49
CA LYS A 68 -22.02 0.19 7.60
C LYS A 68 -22.01 1.43 8.50
N ASP A 69 -23.20 1.82 8.98
CA ASP A 69 -23.37 2.94 9.93
C ASP A 69 -22.73 4.26 9.45
N GLY A 70 -22.87 4.55 8.14
CA GLY A 70 -22.32 5.77 7.54
C GLY A 70 -20.82 5.73 7.26
N GLN A 71 -20.15 4.60 7.50
CA GLN A 71 -18.69 4.50 7.46
C GLN A 71 -18.22 3.39 6.52
N TRP A 72 -17.18 3.71 5.73
CA TRP A 72 -16.45 2.74 4.94
C TRP A 72 -15.41 2.02 5.79
N ARG A 73 -15.38 0.69 5.69
CA ARG A 73 -14.31 -0.14 6.24
C ARG A 73 -13.62 -0.83 5.09
N MET A 74 -12.42 -0.38 4.75
CA MET A 74 -11.59 -1.02 3.74
C MET A 74 -10.93 -2.26 4.35
N THR A 75 -10.94 -3.36 3.62
CA THR A 75 -10.12 -4.54 3.94
C THR A 75 -8.71 -4.28 3.42
N ASP A 76 -7.68 -4.80 4.11
CA ASP A 76 -6.31 -4.71 3.61
C ASP A 76 -6.26 -5.20 2.16
N PRO A 77 -5.68 -4.42 1.24
CA PRO A 77 -5.60 -4.84 -0.16
C PRO A 77 -4.71 -6.08 -0.23
N GLU A 78 -5.29 -7.21 -0.64
CA GLU A 78 -4.54 -8.42 -1.00
C GLU A 78 -3.58 -8.07 -2.13
N THR A 79 -2.27 -8.04 -1.84
CA THR A 79 -1.24 -7.81 -2.84
C THR A 79 -1.10 -9.04 -3.74
N THR A 80 -1.64 -8.99 -4.95
CA THR A 80 -1.43 -10.04 -5.97
C THR A 80 -0.04 -9.99 -6.61
N SER A 81 0.95 -9.31 -6.03
CA SER A 81 2.30 -9.24 -6.59
C SER A 81 3.37 -9.23 -5.50
N THR A 82 4.29 -10.17 -5.63
CA THR A 82 5.47 -10.39 -4.79
C THR A 82 6.43 -9.21 -4.88
N SER A 83 6.26 -8.23 -3.99
CA SER A 83 7.36 -7.35 -3.59
C SER A 83 7.23 -7.12 -2.09
N GLY A 84 8.06 -7.84 -1.34
CA GLY A 84 8.02 -7.84 0.11
C GLY A 84 8.17 -6.43 0.69
N SER A 85 7.19 -6.04 1.50
CA SER A 85 7.32 -4.99 2.50
C SER A 85 6.29 -5.26 3.59
N SER A 86 6.80 -5.74 4.72
CA SER A 86 6.18 -5.78 6.06
C SER A 86 4.69 -6.13 6.16
N SER A 87 4.41 -7.39 6.48
CA SER A 87 3.26 -7.73 7.33
C SER A 87 3.46 -7.08 8.70
N SER A 88 3.02 -5.83 8.86
CA SER A 88 2.81 -5.26 10.18
C SER A 88 1.45 -5.73 10.66
N SER A 89 1.43 -6.83 11.42
CA SER A 89 0.35 -7.11 12.37
C SER A 89 0.44 -6.06 13.49
N GLY A 90 0.00 -4.85 13.17
CA GLY A 90 0.02 -3.71 14.06
C GLY A 90 -1.00 -2.74 13.54
N SER A 91 -2.17 -2.73 14.19
CA SER A 91 -3.27 -1.82 13.90
C SER A 91 -2.74 -0.41 13.70
N LEU A 92 -2.80 0.10 12.47
CA LEU A 92 -2.49 1.51 12.18
C LEU A 92 -3.55 2.44 12.81
N PHE A 93 -4.69 1.88 13.18
CA PHE A 93 -5.73 2.52 13.98
C PHE A 93 -5.95 1.72 15.26
N GLY A 94 -4.93 1.71 16.12
CA GLY A 94 -5.16 1.38 17.53
C GLY A 94 -5.98 2.50 18.17
N PHE A 95 -7.19 2.17 18.62
CA PHE A 95 -7.82 2.87 19.72
C PHE A 95 -7.14 2.46 21.03
#